data_AF-A0A183I1C6-F1
#
_entry.id   AF-A0A183I1C6-F1
#
_cell.length_a   1.000
_cell.length_b   1.000
_cell.length_c   1.000
_cell.angle_alpha   90.00
_cell.angle_beta   90.00
_cell.angle_gamma   90.00
#
_symmetry.space_group_name_H-M   'P 1'
#
loop_
_entity.id
_entity.type
_entity.pdbx_description
1 polymer ?
#
loop_
_entity_poly.entity_id
_entity_poly.type
_entity_poly.pdbx_seq_one_letter_code
_entity_poly.pdbx_strand_id
1 'polypeptide(L)'
;MDETGKADNSFRAAIIQQLERRNVVCRQFDSLFTSYCELTEYVANIVRAGRIRPGSSTSLAGSSDRTTELEAELADLYRKKEQNDQQLIETNNRLSVVMRELSAVNIIKEECQKENQKLKKKLKEREEELIALEEANTLLKDEHFALQACVLIFLLASYNSIENKYREALEERNNLVERIKDLKEKEVQWFNEQNEREQEERRRRLAADIDSALNVSHNNEDKTYGFEIINSTNQVVDYRGDIIPNYCKTKLDYGDDINDVLWHPNGKMFAGGGSDHKLRLYKLVDDKFEKM
;
A
#
# COMPACT_ATOMS: atom_id res chain seq x y z
N MET A 1 14.60 -20.64 47.77
CA MET A 1 13.40 -21.02 48.53
C MET A 1 12.47 -19.80 48.52
N ASP A 2 11.52 -19.70 47.60
CA ASP A 2 10.36 -18.79 47.78
C ASP A 2 9.23 -18.92 46.74
N GLU A 3 9.02 -20.10 46.14
CA GLU A 3 7.89 -20.31 45.21
C GLU A 3 6.61 -20.82 45.90
N THR A 4 6.70 -21.25 47.16
CA THR A 4 5.55 -21.77 47.91
C THR A 4 4.62 -20.68 48.45
N GLY A 5 5.09 -19.44 48.62
CA GLY A 5 4.29 -18.34 49.17
C GLY A 5 3.29 -17.69 48.20
N LYS A 6 3.49 -17.82 46.87
CA LYS A 6 2.57 -17.27 45.86
C LYS A 6 1.36 -18.19 45.61
N ALA A 7 1.53 -19.50 45.72
CA ALA A 7 0.45 -20.46 45.58
C ALA A 7 -0.56 -20.38 46.74
N ASP A 8 -0.08 -20.23 47.98
CA ASP A 8 -0.94 -20.16 49.18
C ASP A 8 -1.86 -18.93 49.18
N ASN A 9 -1.36 -17.79 48.68
CA ASN A 9 -2.20 -16.60 48.52
C ASN A 9 -3.27 -16.76 47.43
N SER A 10 -3.01 -17.58 46.40
CA SER A 10 -3.99 -17.89 45.36
C SER A 10 -5.11 -18.78 45.89
N PHE A 11 -4.78 -19.83 46.65
CA PHE A 11 -5.79 -20.69 47.29
C PHE A 11 -6.61 -19.95 48.33
N ARG A 12 -5.97 -19.12 49.16
CA ARG A 12 -6.66 -18.27 50.14
C ARG A 12 -7.64 -17.30 49.46
N ALA A 13 -7.23 -16.67 48.37
CA ALA A 13 -8.10 -15.77 47.60
C ALA A 13 -9.30 -16.51 46.98
N ALA A 14 -9.08 -17.71 46.43
CA ALA A 14 -10.14 -18.53 45.86
C ALA A 14 -11.18 -18.96 46.93
N ILE A 15 -10.72 -19.36 48.12
CA ILE A 15 -11.61 -19.72 49.24
C ILE A 15 -12.44 -18.52 49.70
N ILE A 16 -11.82 -17.33 49.82
CA ILE A 16 -12.55 -16.11 50.20
C ILE A 16 -13.61 -15.76 49.15
N GLN A 17 -13.27 -15.81 47.87
CA GLN A 17 -14.22 -15.55 46.79
C GLN A 17 -15.39 -16.56 46.77
N GLN A 18 -15.11 -17.84 47.06
CA GLN A 18 -16.12 -18.88 47.19
C GLN A 18 -17.06 -18.61 48.37
N LEU A 19 -16.51 -18.19 49.52
CA LEU A 19 -17.26 -17.84 50.72
C LEU A 19 -18.10 -16.57 50.52
N GLU A 20 -17.59 -15.57 49.82
CA GLU A 20 -18.34 -14.36 49.48
C GLU A 20 -19.52 -14.67 48.56
N ARG A 21 -19.31 -15.47 47.49
CA ARG A 21 -20.40 -15.93 46.63
C ARG A 21 -21.45 -16.71 47.42
N ARG A 22 -21.01 -17.62 48.31
CA ARG A 22 -21.93 -18.38 49.18
C ARG A 22 -22.71 -17.46 50.11
N ASN A 23 -22.05 -16.48 50.74
CA ASN A 23 -22.70 -15.54 51.65
C ASN A 23 -23.72 -14.66 50.91
N VAL A 24 -23.47 -14.25 49.67
CA VAL A 24 -24.45 -13.54 48.83
C VAL A 24 -25.69 -14.40 48.58
N VAL A 25 -25.51 -15.69 48.30
CA VAL A 25 -26.63 -16.64 48.15
C VAL A 25 -27.35 -16.88 49.48
N CYS A 26 -26.63 -16.97 50.61
CA CYS A 26 -27.23 -17.18 51.92
C CYS A 26 -27.98 -15.96 52.47
N ARG A 27 -27.60 -14.73 52.07
CA ARG A 27 -28.28 -13.49 52.49
C ARG A 27 -29.78 -13.47 52.19
N GLN A 28 -30.22 -14.18 51.15
CA GLN A 28 -31.65 -14.30 50.84
C GLN A 28 -32.44 -15.06 51.92
N PHE A 29 -31.75 -15.78 52.82
CA PHE A 29 -32.34 -16.53 53.93
C PHE A 29 -32.14 -15.87 55.31
N ASP A 30 -31.43 -14.74 55.40
CA ASP A 30 -31.18 -14.06 56.68
C ASP A 30 -32.50 -13.63 57.35
N SER A 31 -33.48 -13.17 56.58
CA SER A 31 -34.80 -12.79 57.07
C SER A 31 -35.59 -14.00 57.60
N LEU A 32 -35.48 -15.16 56.96
CA LEU A 32 -36.09 -16.41 57.40
C LEU A 32 -35.46 -16.91 58.70
N PHE A 33 -34.13 -16.84 58.81
CA PHE A 33 -33.43 -17.23 60.03
C PHE A 33 -33.77 -16.32 61.20
N THR A 34 -33.81 -15.01 60.96
CA THR A 34 -34.19 -14.01 61.98
C THR A 34 -35.63 -14.25 62.46
N SER A 35 -36.57 -14.46 61.54
CA SER A 35 -37.96 -14.78 61.88
C SER A 35 -38.10 -16.09 62.68
N TYR A 36 -37.29 -17.11 62.34
CA TYR A 36 -37.31 -18.37 63.07
C TYR A 36 -36.77 -18.23 64.50
N CYS A 37 -35.69 -17.46 64.68
CA CYS A 37 -35.16 -17.12 66.00
C CYS A 37 -36.20 -16.38 66.85
N GLU A 38 -36.85 -15.36 66.29
CA GLU A 38 -37.91 -14.60 66.97
C GLU A 38 -39.10 -15.49 67.37
N LEU A 39 -39.52 -16.41 66.50
CA LEU A 39 -40.59 -17.37 66.80
C LEU A 39 -40.19 -18.32 67.93
N THR A 40 -38.96 -18.81 67.93
CA THR A 40 -38.47 -19.69 69.00
C THR A 40 -38.38 -18.95 70.34
N GLU A 41 -37.98 -17.69 70.36
CA GLU A 41 -37.98 -16.86 71.56
C GLU A 41 -39.39 -16.56 72.05
N TYR A 42 -40.33 -16.32 71.14
CA TYR A 42 -41.75 -16.11 71.46
C TYR A 42 -42.37 -17.36 72.10
N VAL A 43 -42.14 -18.55 71.54
CA VAL A 43 -42.61 -19.83 72.11
C VAL A 43 -41.95 -20.09 73.47
N ALA A 44 -40.65 -19.83 73.60
CA ALA A 44 -39.95 -19.96 74.87
C ALA A 44 -40.49 -19.00 75.95
N ASN A 45 -40.93 -17.80 75.56
CA ASN A 45 -41.58 -16.85 76.47
C ASN A 45 -42.98 -17.30 76.89
N ILE A 46 -43.76 -17.90 76.00
CA ILE A 46 -45.08 -18.48 76.34
C ILE A 46 -44.92 -19.63 77.33
N VAL A 47 -43.95 -20.52 77.11
CA VAL A 47 -43.69 -21.64 78.03
C VAL A 47 -43.21 -21.14 79.40
N ARG A 48 -42.45 -20.03 79.43
CA ARG A 48 -42.05 -19.36 80.68
C ARG A 48 -43.22 -18.66 81.38
N ALA A 49 -44.14 -18.04 80.63
CA ALA A 49 -45.30 -17.34 81.17
C ALA A 49 -46.44 -18.29 81.60
N GLY A 50 -46.57 -19.46 80.97
CA GLY A 50 -47.65 -20.43 81.22
C GLY A 50 -47.47 -21.35 82.43
N ARG A 51 -46.44 -21.14 83.28
CA ARG A 51 -46.10 -22.01 84.43
C ARG A 51 -46.53 -21.46 85.79
N ILE A 52 -47.58 -20.63 85.85
CA ILE A 52 -48.20 -20.21 87.12
C ILE A 52 -49.53 -20.97 87.34
N ARG A 53 -49.61 -21.57 88.53
CA ARG A 53 -50.57 -22.57 89.04
C ARG A 53 -52.04 -22.13 88.98
N PRO A 54 -52.98 -23.10 88.84
CA PRO A 54 -54.42 -22.87 88.94
C PRO A 54 -54.91 -23.00 90.40
N GLY A 55 -55.92 -22.21 90.75
CA GLY A 55 -56.81 -22.48 91.89
C GLY A 55 -56.87 -21.36 92.92
N SER A 56 -58.02 -20.70 93.00
CA SER A 56 -58.72 -20.47 94.28
C SER A 56 -60.13 -19.96 94.01
N SER A 57 -61.09 -20.86 94.23
CA SER A 57 -62.51 -20.59 94.41
C SER A 57 -62.75 -19.90 95.75
N THR A 58 -63.40 -18.73 95.74
CA THR A 58 -63.88 -18.06 96.96
C THR A 58 -65.28 -17.48 96.79
N SER A 59 -66.18 -18.05 97.60
CA SER A 59 -67.34 -17.45 98.28
C SER A 59 -68.44 -16.72 97.49
N LEU A 60 -69.61 -17.34 97.57
CA LEU A 60 -70.94 -16.91 97.17
C LEU A 60 -71.48 -15.78 98.08
N ALA A 61 -70.94 -14.57 97.96
CA ALA A 61 -71.49 -13.36 98.58
C ALA A 61 -71.23 -12.05 97.77
N GLY A 62 -70.75 -12.18 96.53
CA GLY A 62 -70.43 -11.05 95.63
C GLY A 62 -71.12 -11.15 94.26
N SER A 63 -72.29 -11.79 94.18
CA SER A 63 -72.97 -12.06 92.90
C SER A 63 -73.32 -10.80 92.12
N SER A 64 -73.46 -9.64 92.77
CA SER A 64 -73.75 -8.36 92.13
C SER A 64 -72.48 -7.65 91.64
N ASP A 65 -71.38 -7.72 92.40
CA ASP A 65 -70.09 -7.11 92.03
C ASP A 65 -69.39 -7.93 90.93
N ARG A 66 -69.54 -9.26 90.96
CA ARG A 66 -69.01 -10.12 89.90
C ARG A 66 -69.75 -9.90 88.58
N THR A 67 -71.05 -9.64 88.63
CA THR A 67 -71.83 -9.33 87.42
C THR A 67 -71.47 -7.96 86.86
N THR A 68 -71.23 -6.94 87.69
CA THR A 68 -70.81 -5.61 87.21
C THR A 68 -69.36 -5.61 86.72
N GLU A 69 -68.45 -6.37 87.33
CA GLU A 69 -67.10 -6.63 86.79
C GLU A 69 -67.17 -7.32 85.43
N LEU A 70 -68.01 -8.37 85.30
CA LEU A 70 -68.19 -9.07 84.02
C LEU A 70 -68.83 -8.17 82.95
N GLU A 71 -69.74 -7.27 83.32
CA GLU A 71 -70.31 -6.26 82.42
C GLU A 71 -69.27 -5.23 81.97
N ALA A 72 -68.39 -4.78 82.87
CA ALA A 72 -67.28 -3.89 82.56
C ALA A 72 -66.24 -4.57 81.65
N GLU A 73 -65.87 -5.82 81.95
CA GLU A 73 -64.99 -6.63 81.10
C GLU A 73 -65.60 -6.86 79.71
N LEU A 74 -66.90 -7.08 79.62
CA LEU A 74 -67.61 -7.21 78.34
C LEU A 74 -67.54 -5.90 77.54
N ALA A 75 -67.72 -4.74 78.18
CA ALA A 75 -67.63 -3.43 77.54
C ALA A 75 -66.19 -3.14 77.04
N ASP A 76 -65.18 -3.49 77.82
CA ASP A 76 -63.77 -3.35 77.42
C ASP A 76 -63.41 -4.32 76.28
N LEU A 77 -63.96 -5.53 76.29
CA LEU A 77 -63.83 -6.48 75.18
C LEU A 77 -64.47 -5.94 73.90
N TYR A 78 -65.65 -5.30 73.98
CA TYR A 78 -66.28 -4.68 72.81
C TYR A 78 -65.47 -3.51 72.26
N ARG A 79 -64.93 -2.63 73.12
CA ARG A 79 -64.03 -1.54 72.68
C ARG A 79 -62.77 -2.07 72.01
N LYS A 80 -62.16 -3.12 72.60
CA LYS A 80 -60.97 -3.75 72.04
C LYS A 80 -61.26 -4.45 70.72
N LYS A 81 -62.45 -5.06 70.59
CA LYS A 81 -62.94 -5.63 69.34
C LYS A 81 -63.13 -4.54 68.28
N GLU A 82 -63.81 -3.44 68.60
CA GLU A 82 -64.02 -2.31 67.69
C GLU A 82 -62.68 -1.72 67.22
N GLN A 83 -61.72 -1.53 68.13
CA GLN A 83 -60.38 -1.08 67.78
C GLN A 83 -59.67 -2.06 66.83
N ASN A 84 -59.82 -3.37 67.07
CA ASN A 84 -59.24 -4.40 66.22
C ASN A 84 -59.90 -4.42 64.83
N ASP A 85 -61.23 -4.30 64.78
CA ASP A 85 -62.01 -4.20 63.53
C ASP A 85 -61.56 -2.96 62.72
N GLN A 86 -61.33 -1.81 63.37
CA GLN A 86 -60.83 -0.61 62.72
C GLN A 86 -59.40 -0.77 62.20
N GLN A 87 -58.51 -1.40 62.98
CA GLN A 87 -57.15 -1.73 62.55
C GLN A 87 -57.14 -2.69 61.36
N LEU A 88 -58.04 -3.67 61.33
CA LEU A 88 -58.21 -4.57 60.19
C LEU A 88 -58.64 -3.82 58.93
N ILE A 89 -59.56 -2.86 59.03
CA ILE A 89 -59.98 -2.03 57.91
C ILE A 89 -58.80 -1.19 57.39
N GLU A 90 -58.10 -0.51 58.29
CA GLU A 90 -56.97 0.36 57.92
C GLU A 90 -55.82 -0.43 57.29
N THR A 91 -55.46 -1.58 57.87
CA THR A 91 -54.42 -2.45 57.31
C THR A 91 -54.82 -3.04 55.96
N ASN A 92 -56.09 -3.40 55.75
CA ASN A 92 -56.58 -3.89 54.48
C ASN A 92 -56.58 -2.78 53.40
N ASN A 93 -56.96 -1.56 53.75
CA ASN A 93 -56.84 -0.40 52.86
C ASN A 93 -55.38 -0.14 52.49
N ARG A 94 -54.46 -0.19 53.46
CA ARG A 94 -53.02 -0.04 53.21
C ARG A 94 -52.48 -1.15 52.32
N LEU A 95 -52.92 -2.39 52.55
CA LEU A 95 -52.58 -3.54 51.71
C LEU A 95 -53.03 -3.32 50.27
N SER A 96 -54.27 -2.84 50.06
CA SER A 96 -54.80 -2.52 48.73
C SER A 96 -54.01 -1.43 48.00
N VAL A 97 -53.57 -0.39 48.71
CA VAL A 97 -52.68 0.65 48.15
C VAL A 97 -51.33 0.04 47.74
N VAL A 98 -50.69 -0.70 48.64
CA VAL A 98 -49.38 -1.33 48.36
C VAL A 98 -49.48 -2.33 47.21
N MET A 99 -50.57 -3.09 47.11
CA MET A 99 -50.80 -4.01 45.98
C MET A 99 -50.91 -3.26 44.65
N ARG A 100 -51.58 -2.10 44.61
CA ARG A 100 -51.65 -1.26 43.40
C ARG A 100 -50.30 -0.68 43.03
N GLU A 101 -49.57 -0.14 43.99
CA GLU A 101 -48.21 0.39 43.76
C GLU A 101 -47.27 -0.71 43.26
N LEU A 102 -47.30 -1.89 43.88
CA LEU A 102 -46.53 -3.05 43.43
C LEU A 102 -46.87 -3.43 41.98
N SER A 103 -48.16 -3.44 41.62
CA SER A 103 -48.58 -3.73 40.24
C SER A 103 -48.05 -2.71 39.24
N ALA A 104 -48.10 -1.41 39.57
CA ALA A 104 -47.60 -0.34 38.70
C ALA A 104 -46.09 -0.41 38.51
N VAL A 105 -45.34 -0.62 39.60
CA VAL A 105 -43.88 -0.82 39.56
C VAL A 105 -43.53 -2.06 38.74
N ASN A 106 -44.31 -3.14 38.86
CA ASN A 106 -44.05 -4.36 38.11
C ASN A 106 -44.25 -4.16 36.59
N ILE A 107 -45.25 -3.38 36.17
CA ILE A 107 -45.45 -3.02 34.75
C ILE A 107 -44.25 -2.23 34.22
N ILE A 108 -43.79 -1.20 34.96
CA ILE A 108 -42.65 -0.38 34.55
C ILE A 108 -41.37 -1.23 34.48
N LYS A 109 -41.18 -2.13 35.46
CA LYS A 109 -40.07 -3.08 35.46
C LYS A 109 -40.08 -3.96 34.21
N GLU A 110 -41.24 -4.52 33.85
CA GLU A 110 -41.38 -5.35 32.65
C GLU A 110 -41.10 -4.57 31.36
N GLU A 111 -41.56 -3.32 31.27
CA GLU A 111 -41.32 -2.46 30.13
C GLU A 111 -39.83 -2.11 29.99
N CYS A 112 -39.20 -1.69 31.08
CA CYS A 112 -37.75 -1.44 31.13
C CYS A 112 -36.94 -2.70 30.80
N GLN A 113 -37.37 -3.87 31.26
CA GLN A 113 -36.74 -5.15 30.90
C GLN A 113 -36.84 -5.45 29.39
N LYS A 114 -38.01 -5.22 28.77
CA LYS A 114 -38.19 -5.38 27.31
C LYS A 114 -37.32 -4.42 26.52
N GLU A 115 -37.23 -3.16 26.95
CA GLU A 115 -36.36 -2.18 26.31
C GLU A 115 -34.87 -2.55 26.44
N ASN A 116 -34.45 -3.01 27.62
CA ASN A 116 -33.09 -3.47 27.86
C ASN A 116 -32.74 -4.67 26.95
N GLN A 117 -33.66 -5.61 26.75
CA GLN A 117 -33.48 -6.72 25.81
C GLN A 117 -33.36 -6.24 24.35
N LYS A 118 -34.18 -5.27 23.93
CA LYS A 118 -34.09 -4.68 22.58
C LYS A 118 -32.75 -3.98 22.37
N LEU A 119 -32.29 -3.20 23.34
CA LEU A 119 -31.00 -2.50 23.27
C LEU A 119 -29.84 -3.48 23.23
N LYS A 120 -29.85 -4.53 24.04
CA LYS A 120 -28.84 -5.60 23.99
C LYS A 120 -28.77 -6.29 22.63
N LYS A 121 -29.92 -6.56 22.01
CA LYS A 121 -29.95 -7.13 20.66
C LYS A 121 -29.33 -6.19 19.62
N LYS A 122 -29.72 -4.91 19.62
CA LYS A 122 -29.15 -3.90 18.72
C LYS A 122 -27.64 -3.72 18.93
N LEU A 123 -27.19 -3.75 20.18
CA LEU A 123 -25.79 -3.64 20.53
C LEU A 123 -25.00 -4.81 19.95
N LYS A 124 -25.49 -6.04 20.10
CA LYS A 124 -24.88 -7.22 19.50
C LYS A 124 -24.84 -7.16 17.97
N GLU A 125 -25.93 -6.72 17.32
CA GLU A 125 -25.98 -6.55 15.85
C GLU A 125 -24.93 -5.53 15.37
N ARG A 126 -24.75 -4.41 16.09
CA ARG A 126 -23.73 -3.40 15.77
C ARG A 126 -22.32 -3.91 16.00
N GLU A 127 -22.09 -4.71 17.04
CA GLU A 127 -20.78 -5.36 17.30
C GLU A 127 -20.43 -6.33 16.17
N GLU A 128 -21.38 -7.15 15.71
CA GLU A 128 -21.19 -8.06 14.57
C GLU A 128 -20.90 -7.29 13.27
N GLU A 129 -21.61 -6.17 13.04
CA GLU A 129 -21.38 -5.28 11.90
C GLU A 129 -20.00 -4.61 11.95
N LEU A 130 -19.54 -4.19 13.14
CA LEU A 130 -18.20 -3.63 13.33
C LEU A 130 -17.11 -4.65 13.02
N ILE A 131 -17.24 -5.88 13.52
CA ILE A 131 -16.27 -6.94 13.24
C ILE A 131 -16.19 -7.22 11.73
N ALA A 132 -17.35 -7.34 11.05
CA ALA A 132 -17.37 -7.57 9.61
C ALA A 132 -16.72 -6.42 8.81
N LEU A 133 -16.92 -5.16 9.24
CA LEU A 133 -16.28 -4.00 8.63
C LEU A 133 -14.76 -3.96 8.90
N GLU A 134 -14.32 -4.35 10.09
CA GLU A 134 -12.90 -4.49 10.43
C GLU A 134 -12.23 -5.55 9.55
N GLU A 135 -12.85 -6.72 9.41
CA GLU A 135 -12.37 -7.80 8.53
C GLU A 135 -12.28 -7.33 7.07
N ALA A 136 -13.33 -6.69 6.54
CA ALA A 136 -13.32 -6.15 5.19
C ALA A 136 -12.21 -5.09 4.98
N ASN A 137 -11.95 -4.26 5.99
CA ASN A 137 -10.88 -3.25 5.95
C ASN A 137 -9.49 -3.90 5.96
N THR A 138 -9.29 -4.97 6.75
CA THR A 138 -8.03 -5.74 6.71
C THR A 138 -7.78 -6.35 5.34
N LEU A 139 -8.81 -6.95 4.73
CA LEU A 139 -8.71 -7.53 3.39
C LEU A 139 -8.38 -6.47 2.33
N LEU A 140 -9.03 -5.30 2.37
CA LEU A 140 -8.72 -4.19 1.47
C LEU A 140 -7.28 -3.68 1.63
N LYS A 141 -6.75 -3.63 2.85
CA LYS A 141 -5.36 -3.25 3.10
C LYS A 141 -4.40 -4.27 2.51
N ASP A 142 -4.67 -5.55 2.68
CA ASP A 142 -3.85 -6.64 2.14
C ASP A 142 -3.83 -6.60 0.60
N GLU A 143 -4.99 -6.41 -0.04
CA GLU A 143 -5.09 -6.22 -1.49
C GLU A 143 -4.32 -4.99 -1.97
N HIS A 144 -4.46 -3.86 -1.27
CA HIS A 144 -3.71 -2.65 -1.58
C HIS A 144 -2.19 -2.88 -1.49
N PHE A 145 -1.71 -3.55 -0.44
CA PHE A 145 -0.28 -3.88 -0.30
C PHE A 145 0.20 -4.82 -1.40
N ALA A 146 -0.59 -5.82 -1.79
CA ALA A 146 -0.26 -6.72 -2.89
C ALA A 146 -0.15 -5.97 -4.22
N LEU A 147 -1.10 -5.08 -4.52
CA LEU A 147 -1.06 -4.24 -5.73
C LEU A 147 0.14 -3.29 -5.72
N GLN A 148 0.42 -2.63 -4.60
CA GLN A 148 1.56 -1.72 -4.47
C GLN A 148 2.90 -2.45 -4.67
N ALA A 149 3.05 -3.66 -4.11
CA ALA A 149 4.23 -4.48 -4.31
C ALA A 149 4.39 -4.88 -5.78
N CYS A 150 3.30 -5.27 -6.45
CA CYS A 150 3.33 -5.60 -7.89
C CYS A 150 3.80 -4.42 -8.74
N VAL A 151 3.26 -3.22 -8.48
CA VAL A 151 3.66 -2.00 -9.20
C VAL A 151 5.15 -1.72 -8.98
N LEU A 152 5.62 -1.81 -7.73
CA LEU A 152 7.03 -1.59 -7.41
C LEU A 152 7.94 -2.59 -8.15
N ILE A 153 7.59 -3.88 -8.15
CA ILE A 153 8.34 -4.92 -8.85
C ILE A 153 8.37 -4.64 -10.36
N PHE A 154 7.23 -4.26 -10.95
CA PHE A 154 7.16 -3.95 -12.37
C PHE A 154 8.03 -2.74 -12.75
N LEU A 155 7.99 -1.68 -11.94
CA LEU A 155 8.82 -0.49 -12.13
C LEU A 155 10.31 -0.83 -12.03
N LEU A 156 10.70 -1.63 -11.04
CA LEU A 156 12.09 -2.09 -10.89
C LEU A 156 12.56 -2.94 -12.07
N ALA A 157 11.72 -3.86 -12.55
CA ALA A 157 12.04 -4.69 -13.71
C ALA A 157 12.20 -3.84 -14.99
N SER A 158 11.30 -2.87 -15.20
CA SER A 158 11.39 -1.94 -16.33
C SER A 158 12.63 -1.06 -16.24
N TYR A 159 12.95 -0.54 -15.04
CA TYR A 159 14.14 0.26 -14.81
C TYR A 159 15.41 -0.52 -15.14
N ASN A 160 15.56 -1.72 -14.57
CA ASN A 160 16.70 -2.60 -14.85
C ASN A 160 16.83 -2.94 -16.35
N SER A 161 15.70 -3.16 -17.04
CA SER A 161 15.73 -3.41 -18.49
C SER A 161 16.26 -2.21 -19.29
N ILE A 162 15.85 -1.00 -18.92
CA ILE A 162 16.33 0.24 -19.57
C ILE A 162 17.81 0.47 -19.24
N GLU A 163 18.20 0.27 -17.99
CA GLU A 163 19.59 0.42 -17.55
C GLU A 163 20.52 -0.54 -18.30
N ASN A 164 20.11 -1.81 -18.47
CA ASN A 164 20.87 -2.80 -19.22
C ASN A 164 21.03 -2.38 -20.70
N LYS A 165 19.97 -1.93 -21.36
CA LYS A 165 20.05 -1.42 -22.74
C LYS A 165 20.98 -0.22 -22.87
N TYR A 166 20.95 0.69 -21.89
CA TYR A 166 21.87 1.82 -21.87
C TYR A 166 23.32 1.36 -21.71
N ARG A 167 23.57 0.38 -20.84
CA ARG A 167 24.90 -0.21 -20.64
C ARG A 167 25.43 -0.87 -21.91
N GLU A 168 24.61 -1.67 -22.58
CA GLU A 168 24.94 -2.31 -23.87
C GLU A 168 25.28 -1.27 -24.94
N ALA A 169 24.44 -0.23 -25.11
CA ALA A 169 24.71 0.84 -26.07
C ALA A 169 26.01 1.61 -25.76
N LEU A 170 26.35 1.77 -24.48
CA LEU A 170 27.59 2.41 -24.06
C LEU A 170 28.82 1.55 -24.39
N GLU A 171 28.72 0.23 -24.18
CA GLU A 171 29.77 -0.73 -24.55
C GLU A 171 29.98 -0.76 -26.06
N GLU A 172 28.91 -0.83 -26.86
CA GLU A 172 28.99 -0.75 -28.31
C GLU A 172 29.65 0.55 -28.79
N ARG A 173 29.27 1.69 -28.21
CA ARG A 173 29.89 2.98 -28.52
C ARG A 173 31.40 2.95 -28.23
N ASN A 174 31.81 2.42 -27.08
CA ASN A 174 33.22 2.35 -26.72
C ASN A 174 34.00 1.46 -27.69
N ASN A 175 33.44 0.31 -28.08
CA ASN A 175 34.04 -0.59 -29.07
C ASN A 175 34.21 0.08 -30.44
N LEU A 176 33.21 0.85 -30.88
CA LEU A 176 33.29 1.61 -32.14
C LEU A 176 34.35 2.71 -32.08
N VAL A 177 34.45 3.42 -30.95
CA VAL A 177 35.49 4.44 -30.73
C VAL A 177 36.88 3.82 -30.77
N GLU A 178 37.07 2.67 -30.13
CA GLU A 178 38.33 1.93 -30.17
C GLU A 178 38.68 1.48 -31.60
N ARG A 179 37.70 0.94 -32.33
CA ARG A 179 37.86 0.57 -33.75
C ARG A 179 38.26 1.76 -34.62
N ILE A 180 37.65 2.92 -34.42
CA ILE A 180 37.99 4.16 -35.15
C ILE A 180 39.41 4.60 -34.80
N LYS A 181 39.80 4.53 -33.52
CA LYS A 181 41.15 4.84 -33.07
C LYS A 181 42.18 3.96 -33.78
N ASP A 182 41.95 2.65 -33.83
CA ASP A 182 42.84 1.70 -34.51
C ASP A 182 42.97 1.99 -36.01
N LEU A 183 41.85 2.31 -36.69
CA LEU A 183 41.87 2.67 -38.11
C LEU A 183 42.62 3.99 -38.33
N LYS A 184 42.43 4.98 -37.47
CA LYS A 184 43.16 6.25 -37.52
C LYS A 184 44.65 6.04 -37.26
N GLU A 185 45.01 5.16 -36.35
CA GLU A 185 46.40 4.80 -36.10
C GLU A 185 47.04 4.14 -37.35
N LYS A 186 46.33 3.22 -38.01
CA LYS A 186 46.78 2.62 -39.28
C LYS A 186 46.90 3.63 -40.41
N GLU A 187 45.95 4.56 -40.54
CA GLU A 187 46.02 5.65 -41.52
C GLU A 187 47.25 6.53 -41.30
N VAL A 188 47.54 6.88 -40.04
CA VAL A 188 48.72 7.65 -39.65
C VAL A 188 50.01 6.87 -39.96
N GLN A 189 50.06 5.58 -39.62
CA GLN A 189 51.19 4.71 -39.94
C GLN A 189 51.44 4.66 -41.45
N TRP A 190 50.41 4.39 -42.25
CA TRP A 190 50.52 4.35 -43.71
C TRP A 190 50.97 5.69 -44.30
N PHE A 191 50.44 6.81 -43.80
CA PHE A 191 50.86 8.14 -44.24
C PHE A 191 52.32 8.44 -43.91
N ASN A 192 52.78 8.03 -42.72
CA ASN A 192 54.18 8.16 -42.32
C ASN A 192 55.12 7.31 -43.19
N GLU A 193 54.75 6.06 -43.46
CA GLU A 193 55.51 5.16 -44.35
C GLU A 193 55.60 5.72 -45.79
N GLN A 194 54.50 6.28 -46.30
CA GLN A 194 54.46 6.91 -47.61
C GLN A 194 55.40 8.13 -47.66
N ASN A 195 55.36 8.98 -46.64
CA ASN A 195 56.21 10.16 -46.52
C ASN A 195 57.70 9.77 -46.41
N GLU A 196 58.03 8.75 -45.62
CA GLU A 196 59.40 8.23 -45.51
C GLU A 196 59.93 7.69 -46.84
N ARG A 197 59.11 6.95 -47.58
CA ARG A 197 59.47 6.45 -48.93
C ARG A 197 59.72 7.59 -49.90
N GLU A 198 58.86 8.60 -49.91
CA GLU A 198 59.03 9.77 -50.78
C GLU A 198 60.30 10.56 -50.41
N GLN A 199 60.58 10.73 -49.11
CA GLN A 199 61.80 11.37 -48.64
C GLN A 199 63.06 10.57 -49.01
N GLU A 200 63.02 9.24 -48.93
CA GLU A 200 64.11 8.35 -49.36
C GLU A 200 64.34 8.45 -50.86
N GLU A 201 63.28 8.47 -51.67
CA GLU A 201 63.40 8.67 -53.13
C GLU A 201 64.01 10.03 -53.48
N ARG A 202 63.57 11.10 -52.82
CA ARG A 202 64.18 12.44 -53.00
C ARG A 202 65.65 12.43 -52.60
N ARG A 203 66.01 11.80 -51.47
CA ARG A 203 67.41 11.64 -51.04
C ARG A 203 68.24 10.87 -52.05
N ARG A 204 67.69 9.78 -52.63
CA ARG A 204 68.36 8.99 -53.65
C ARG A 204 68.56 9.77 -54.96
N ARG A 205 67.55 10.51 -55.41
CA ARG A 205 67.67 11.39 -56.59
C ARG A 205 68.73 12.45 -56.37
N LEU A 206 68.71 13.13 -55.23
CA LEU A 206 69.72 14.12 -54.87
C LEU A 206 71.12 13.51 -54.83
N ALA A 207 71.29 12.32 -54.25
CA ALA A 207 72.57 11.63 -54.22
C ALA A 207 73.07 11.25 -55.63
N ALA A 208 72.19 10.77 -56.49
CA ALA A 208 72.50 10.47 -57.89
C ALA A 208 72.85 11.74 -58.69
N ASP A 209 72.14 12.85 -58.46
CA ASP A 209 72.44 14.14 -59.09
C ASP A 209 73.81 14.67 -58.63
N ILE A 210 74.16 14.52 -57.35
CA ILE A 210 75.49 14.85 -56.82
C ILE A 210 76.57 13.97 -57.48
N ASP A 211 76.37 12.65 -57.57
CA ASP A 211 77.32 11.75 -58.21
C ASP A 211 77.47 12.04 -59.71
N SER A 212 76.37 12.30 -60.41
CA SER A 212 76.38 12.75 -61.80
C SER A 212 77.11 14.09 -61.95
N ALA A 213 76.91 15.05 -61.04
CA ALA A 213 77.60 16.34 -61.08
C ALA A 213 79.12 16.19 -60.82
N LEU A 214 79.53 15.31 -59.91
CA LEU A 214 80.95 14.99 -59.68
C LEU A 214 81.59 14.29 -60.89
N ASN A 215 80.87 13.36 -61.52
CA ASN A 215 81.33 12.68 -62.73
C ASN A 215 81.39 13.62 -63.95
N VAL A 216 80.42 14.54 -64.09
CA VAL A 216 80.41 15.58 -65.13
C VAL A 216 81.50 16.63 -64.88
N SER A 217 81.82 16.95 -63.62
CA SER A 217 82.96 17.83 -63.30
C SER A 217 84.32 17.18 -63.55
N HIS A 218 84.38 15.86 -63.75
CA HIS A 218 85.61 15.15 -64.11
C HIS A 218 85.81 14.97 -65.62
N ASN A 219 84.77 15.22 -66.44
CA ASN A 219 84.76 14.88 -67.86
C ASN A 219 84.27 16.00 -68.80
N ASN A 220 84.45 17.28 -68.46
CA ASN A 220 84.28 18.35 -69.43
C ASN A 220 85.33 19.45 -69.27
N GLU A 221 86.47 19.27 -69.95
CA GLU A 221 86.91 20.33 -70.84
C GLU A 221 85.90 20.41 -71.98
N ASP A 222 85.28 21.59 -72.14
CA ASP A 222 84.83 22.12 -73.42
C ASP A 222 83.67 21.38 -74.16
N LYS A 223 82.45 21.93 -74.08
CA LYS A 223 81.78 22.64 -75.20
C LYS A 223 80.25 22.68 -75.13
N THR A 224 79.76 23.91 -75.29
CA THR A 224 78.66 24.31 -76.21
C THR A 224 77.23 23.85 -75.90
N TYR A 225 76.50 24.79 -75.29
CA TYR A 225 75.08 25.08 -75.43
C TYR A 225 74.42 24.56 -76.72
N GLY A 226 73.46 23.64 -76.55
CA GLY A 226 72.46 23.27 -77.56
C GLY A 226 71.09 23.21 -76.89
N PHE A 227 70.35 24.31 -76.95
CA PHE A 227 68.99 24.42 -76.44
C PHE A 227 68.04 23.86 -77.50
N GLU A 228 67.68 22.58 -77.40
CA GLU A 228 66.61 22.00 -78.22
C GLU A 228 65.27 22.12 -77.49
N ILE A 229 64.47 23.06 -77.98
CA ILE A 229 63.05 23.20 -77.67
C ILE A 229 62.33 21.98 -78.26
N ILE A 230 61.94 21.03 -77.41
CA ILE A 230 61.07 19.92 -77.80
C ILE A 230 59.66 20.48 -77.99
N ASN A 231 59.35 20.92 -79.21
CA ASN A 231 57.97 21.10 -79.67
C ASN A 231 57.34 19.72 -79.92
N SER A 232 56.81 19.10 -78.87
CA SER A 232 55.93 17.93 -79.02
C SER A 232 54.53 18.36 -79.43
N THR A 233 54.32 18.48 -80.74
CA THR A 233 52.99 18.34 -81.34
C THR A 233 52.74 16.84 -81.57
N ASN A 234 51.54 16.37 -81.19
CA ASN A 234 51.05 14.98 -81.22
C ASN A 234 51.34 14.10 -79.99
N GLN A 235 51.06 14.61 -78.79
CA GLN A 235 50.59 13.74 -77.72
C GLN A 235 49.10 13.46 -77.93
N VAL A 236 48.76 12.19 -78.09
CA VAL A 236 47.42 11.66 -77.84
C VAL A 236 47.08 12.05 -76.40
N VAL A 237 46.12 12.96 -76.24
CA VAL A 237 45.68 13.44 -74.92
C VAL A 237 44.95 12.29 -74.24
N ASP A 238 45.66 11.60 -73.35
CA ASP A 238 45.05 10.78 -72.32
C ASP A 238 44.34 11.75 -71.37
N TYR A 239 43.00 11.79 -71.40
CA TYR A 239 42.21 12.70 -70.58
C TYR A 239 42.24 12.24 -69.11
N ARG A 240 43.37 12.43 -68.43
CA ARG A 240 43.43 12.53 -66.97
C ARG A 240 43.46 14.01 -66.59
N GLY A 241 42.27 14.59 -66.58
CA GLY A 241 42.03 15.93 -66.04
C GLY A 241 40.56 16.07 -65.69
N ASP A 242 40.29 16.80 -64.61
CA ASP A 242 38.92 17.13 -64.22
C ASP A 242 38.32 18.08 -65.27
N ILE A 243 37.33 17.59 -66.01
CA ILE A 243 36.54 18.40 -66.93
C ILE A 243 35.57 19.22 -66.07
N ILE A 244 35.87 20.51 -65.90
CA ILE A 244 34.94 21.45 -65.26
C ILE A 244 33.89 21.86 -66.30
N PRO A 245 32.59 21.59 -66.08
CA PRO A 245 31.54 22.00 -66.99
C PRO A 245 31.45 23.53 -67.07
N ASN A 246 31.57 24.10 -68.28
CA ASN A 246 31.55 25.55 -68.49
C ASN A 246 30.13 26.14 -68.65
N TYR A 247 29.10 25.31 -68.79
CA TYR A 247 27.71 25.75 -68.90
C TYR A 247 26.72 24.64 -68.51
N CYS A 248 25.53 25.03 -68.04
CA CYS A 248 24.44 24.11 -67.73
C CYS A 248 23.66 23.79 -69.02
N LYS A 249 23.62 22.50 -69.41
CA LYS A 249 22.91 22.06 -70.62
C LYS A 249 21.39 22.00 -70.43
N THR A 250 20.92 21.61 -69.25
CA THR A 250 19.48 21.47 -68.97
C THR A 250 19.22 21.66 -67.49
N LYS A 251 18.21 22.47 -67.15
CA LYS A 251 17.70 22.64 -65.79
C LYS A 251 16.36 21.92 -65.68
N LEU A 252 16.25 21.01 -64.73
CA LEU A 252 15.01 20.29 -64.43
C LEU A 252 14.43 20.82 -63.12
N ASP A 253 13.11 20.99 -63.08
CA ASP A 253 12.39 21.31 -61.85
C ASP A 253 11.76 20.04 -61.28
N TYR A 254 12.17 19.68 -60.06
CA TYR A 254 11.67 18.50 -59.35
C TYR A 254 10.43 18.82 -58.49
N GLY A 255 10.14 20.10 -58.27
CA GLY A 255 8.98 20.60 -57.53
C GLY A 255 9.00 20.41 -56.00
N ASP A 256 10.01 19.73 -55.46
CA ASP A 256 10.22 19.50 -54.03
C ASP A 256 11.72 19.34 -53.74
N ASP A 257 12.10 19.35 -52.46
CA ASP A 257 13.50 19.21 -52.02
C ASP A 257 14.07 17.83 -52.42
N ILE A 258 15.18 17.86 -53.16
CA ILE A 258 15.89 16.68 -53.63
C ILE A 258 16.94 16.31 -52.59
N ASN A 259 16.85 15.10 -52.04
CA ASN A 259 17.79 14.58 -51.06
C ASN A 259 18.92 13.77 -51.71
N ASP A 260 18.63 13.07 -52.81
CA ASP A 260 19.62 12.22 -53.49
C ASP A 260 19.34 12.09 -55.00
N VAL A 261 20.40 11.93 -55.79
CA VAL A 261 20.36 11.73 -57.24
C VAL A 261 21.40 10.69 -57.66
N LEU A 262 20.93 9.58 -58.22
CA LEU A 262 21.78 8.51 -58.72
C LEU A 262 21.70 8.40 -60.24
N TRP A 263 22.85 8.56 -60.89
CA TRP A 263 22.98 8.34 -62.34
C TRP A 263 23.17 6.86 -62.65
N HIS A 264 22.46 6.37 -63.67
CA HIS A 264 22.74 5.05 -64.21
C HIS A 264 24.11 5.06 -64.92
N PRO A 265 24.93 3.99 -64.84
CA PRO A 265 26.26 3.93 -65.45
C PRO A 265 26.32 4.18 -66.97
N ASN A 266 25.16 4.13 -67.65
CA ASN A 266 25.06 4.39 -69.09
C ASN A 266 24.90 5.90 -69.41
N GLY A 267 24.76 6.76 -68.40
CA GLY A 267 24.59 8.22 -68.55
C GLY A 267 23.30 8.67 -69.22
N LYS A 268 22.37 7.75 -69.55
CA LYS A 268 21.13 8.05 -70.28
C LYS A 268 19.90 8.15 -69.38
N MET A 269 20.06 7.88 -68.09
CA MET A 269 18.98 7.85 -67.12
C MET A 269 19.52 8.13 -65.73
N PHE A 270 18.67 8.71 -64.89
CA PHE A 270 18.96 8.93 -63.48
C PHE A 270 17.69 8.77 -62.64
N ALA A 271 17.87 8.44 -61.36
CA ALA A 271 16.81 8.39 -60.38
C ALA A 271 17.03 9.51 -59.35
N GLY A 272 15.97 10.28 -59.08
CA GLY A 272 15.95 11.28 -58.01
C GLY A 272 15.08 10.81 -56.85
N GLY A 273 15.52 11.07 -55.62
CA GLY A 273 14.76 10.85 -54.39
C GLY A 273 14.54 12.17 -53.66
N GLY A 274 13.28 12.45 -53.30
CA GLY A 274 12.89 13.67 -52.59
C GLY A 274 12.38 13.42 -51.17
N SER A 275 12.02 14.50 -50.48
CA SER A 275 11.42 14.46 -49.13
C SER A 275 10.02 13.83 -49.10
N ASP A 276 9.37 13.70 -50.26
CA ASP A 276 8.08 13.03 -50.43
C ASP A 276 8.15 11.48 -50.36
N HIS A 277 9.32 10.92 -50.02
CA HIS A 277 9.61 9.48 -49.99
C HIS A 277 9.31 8.75 -51.32
N LYS A 278 9.26 9.47 -52.45
CA LYS A 278 9.05 8.89 -53.78
C LYS A 278 10.31 8.95 -54.60
N LEU A 279 10.53 7.88 -55.36
CA LEU A 279 11.57 7.79 -56.37
C LEU A 279 10.99 8.14 -57.74
N ARG A 280 11.66 9.02 -58.48
CA ARG A 280 11.27 9.38 -59.85
C ARG A 280 12.42 9.05 -60.80
N LEU A 281 12.11 8.29 -61.84
CA LEU A 281 13.08 7.97 -62.90
C LEU A 281 12.93 8.96 -64.06
N TYR A 282 14.08 9.38 -64.58
CA TYR A 282 14.17 10.23 -65.75
C TYR A 282 15.04 9.56 -66.81
N LYS A 283 14.61 9.62 -68.07
CA LYS A 283 15.34 9.11 -69.23
C LYS A 283 15.65 10.24 -70.20
N LEU A 284 16.85 10.22 -70.77
CA LEU A 284 17.25 11.11 -71.85
C LEU A 284 16.59 10.65 -73.17
N VAL A 285 15.70 11.48 -73.71
CA VAL A 285 15.05 11.32 -75.01
C VAL A 285 15.23 12.64 -75.77
N ASP A 286 15.81 12.58 -76.98
CA ASP A 286 16.05 13.74 -77.84
C ASP A 286 16.66 14.97 -77.13
N ASP A 287 17.71 14.71 -76.35
CA ASP A 287 18.50 15.71 -75.62
C ASP A 287 17.73 16.45 -74.49
N LYS A 288 16.59 15.90 -74.07
CA LYS A 288 15.81 16.33 -72.89
C LYS A 288 15.55 15.16 -71.94
N PHE A 289 15.47 15.45 -70.64
CA PHE A 289 15.11 14.44 -69.65
C PHE A 289 13.61 14.40 -69.43
N GLU A 290 13.00 13.27 -69.73
CA GLU A 290 11.57 13.01 -69.54
C GLU A 290 11.35 12.05 -68.38
N LYS A 291 10.28 12.28 -67.61
CA LYS A 291 9.89 11.42 -66.49
C LYS A 291 9.29 10.12 -67.03
N MET A 292 9.77 8.98 -66.52
CA MET A 292 9.16 7.66 -66.74
C MET A 292 7.92 7.43 -65.89
#